data_AF-A0A944GL24-F1
#
_entry.id   AF-A0A944GL24-F1
#
_cell.length_a   1.000
_cell.length_b   1.000
_cell.length_c   1.000
_cell.angle_alpha   90.00
_cell.angle_beta   90.00
_cell.angle_gamma   90.00
#
_symmetry.space_group_name_H-M   'P 1'
#
loop_
_entity.id
_entity.type
_entity.pdbx_description
1 polymer ?
#
loop_
_entity_poly.entity_id
_entity_poly.type
_entity_poly.pdbx_seq_one_letter_code
_entity_poly.pdbx_strand_id
1 'polypeptide(L)'
;GTGIHRRMVYVELEEGYEFDKVAAAIKADPYFASDETHVNLVPSVDDVIDMGHGVNLTRKGVSGTTQNQLFEFNMRINNPALTAQVLVGVARATMHRAPGCYTMIEVPVIDLLPGDKEEIIRHLV
;
A
#
# COMPACT_ATOMS: atom_id res chain seq x y z
N GLY A 1 3.51 -12.87 1.28
CA GLY A 1 3.66 -12.64 -0.17
C GLY A 1 4.75 -13.56 -0.67
N THR A 2 4.50 -14.31 -1.72
CA THR A 2 5.48 -15.22 -2.35
C THR A 2 6.61 -14.49 -3.07
N GLY A 3 6.71 -13.16 -2.93
CA GLY A 3 7.74 -12.33 -3.57
C GLY A 3 7.56 -12.17 -5.08
N ILE A 4 6.51 -12.74 -5.66
CA ILE A 4 6.24 -12.67 -7.10
C ILE A 4 5.37 -11.44 -7.34
N HIS A 5 6.00 -10.36 -7.81
CA HIS A 5 5.32 -9.18 -8.29
C HIS A 5 5.33 -9.18 -9.81
N ARG A 6 4.17 -8.91 -10.40
CA ARG A 6 4.04 -8.64 -11.83
C ARG A 6 3.94 -7.12 -12.01
N ARG A 7 4.72 -6.58 -12.94
CA ARG A 7 4.72 -5.15 -13.30
C ARG A 7 4.00 -4.97 -14.62
N MET A 8 2.97 -4.12 -14.61
CA MET A 8 2.30 -3.65 -15.82
C MET A 8 2.75 -2.20 -16.03
N VAL A 9 3.45 -1.93 -17.12
CA VAL A 9 3.97 -0.61 -17.48
C VAL A 9 3.24 -0.14 -18.74
N TYR A 10 2.64 1.04 -18.67
CA TYR A 10 1.99 1.69 -19.81
C TYR A 10 2.84 2.88 -20.22
N VAL A 11 3.14 2.98 -21.52
CA VAL A 11 4.01 4.02 -22.08
C VAL A 11 3.29 4.76 -23.19
N GLU A 12 3.42 6.07 -23.19
CA GLU A 12 3.14 6.94 -24.33
C GLU A 12 4.50 7.42 -24.87
N LEU A 13 4.68 7.38 -26.18
CA LEU A 13 5.98 7.65 -26.80
C LEU A 13 6.00 8.99 -27.50
N GLU A 14 7.06 9.75 -27.25
CA GLU A 14 7.38 10.93 -28.05
C GLU A 14 7.79 10.53 -29.48
N GLU A 15 7.63 11.49 -30.41
CA GLU A 15 8.02 11.29 -31.80
C GLU A 15 9.51 10.94 -31.93
N GLY A 16 9.83 9.94 -32.76
CA GLY A 16 11.20 9.47 -32.99
C GLY A 16 11.66 8.33 -32.08
N TYR A 17 10.86 7.91 -31.09
CA TYR A 17 11.15 6.74 -30.26
C TYR A 17 10.46 5.47 -30.78
N GLU A 18 11.22 4.37 -30.83
CA GLU A 18 10.70 3.06 -31.20
C GLU A 18 10.30 2.26 -29.97
N PHE A 19 9.07 1.75 -29.98
CA PHE A 19 8.50 1.00 -28.86
C PHE A 19 9.38 -0.17 -28.40
N ASP A 20 9.89 -1.00 -29.33
CA ASP A 20 10.66 -2.19 -28.97
C ASP A 20 11.96 -1.84 -28.22
N LYS A 21 12.61 -0.73 -28.58
CA LYS A 21 13.81 -0.26 -27.89
C LYS A 21 13.47 0.24 -26.48
N VAL A 22 12.40 1.00 -26.33
CA VAL A 22 11.94 1.50 -25.03
C VAL A 22 11.51 0.34 -24.12
N ALA A 23 10.72 -0.59 -24.65
CA ALA A 23 10.28 -1.77 -23.90
C ALA A 23 11.45 -2.66 -23.47
N ALA A 24 12.45 -2.86 -24.33
CA ALA A 24 13.66 -3.60 -23.98
C ALA A 24 14.47 -2.88 -22.89
N ALA A 25 14.62 -1.56 -22.99
CA ALA A 25 15.32 -0.75 -21.99
C ALA A 25 14.62 -0.83 -20.62
N ILE A 26 13.29 -0.67 -20.57
CA ILE A 26 12.50 -0.79 -19.34
C ILE A 26 12.69 -2.17 -18.71
N LYS A 27 12.60 -3.25 -19.48
CA LYS A 27 12.76 -4.62 -18.96
C LYS A 27 14.18 -4.93 -18.48
N ALA A 28 15.18 -4.25 -19.04
CA ALA A 28 16.58 -4.41 -18.64
C ALA A 28 16.97 -3.54 -17.43
N ASP A 29 16.16 -2.53 -17.08
CA ASP A 29 16.42 -1.66 -15.95
C ASP A 29 16.42 -2.45 -14.63
N PRO A 30 17.38 -2.22 -13.72
CA PRO A 30 17.48 -2.94 -12.44
C PRO A 30 16.19 -2.94 -11.60
N TYR A 31 15.35 -1.92 -11.73
CA TYR A 31 14.07 -1.83 -11.04
C TYR A 31 13.04 -2.86 -11.54
N PHE A 32 13.09 -3.23 -12.82
CA PHE A 32 12.13 -4.15 -13.46
C PHE A 32 12.71 -5.53 -13.81
N ALA A 33 14.04 -5.64 -13.96
CA ALA A 33 14.71 -6.83 -14.49
C ALA A 33 14.52 -8.10 -13.65
N SER A 34 14.15 -7.95 -12.38
CA SER A 34 13.89 -9.09 -11.47
C SER A 34 12.42 -9.51 -11.42
N ASP A 35 11.50 -8.71 -11.96
CA ASP A 35 10.06 -8.93 -11.92
C ASP A 35 9.51 -9.31 -13.31
N GLU A 36 8.40 -10.06 -13.34
CA GLU A 36 7.68 -10.28 -14.59
C GLU A 36 7.10 -8.94 -15.07
N THR A 37 7.69 -8.36 -16.11
CA THR A 37 7.35 -7.00 -16.59
C THR A 37 6.74 -7.02 -17.99
N HIS A 38 5.53 -6.48 -18.08
CA HIS A 38 4.79 -6.26 -19.34
C HIS A 38 4.79 -4.78 -19.66
N VAL A 39 5.18 -4.41 -20.89
CA VAL A 39 5.20 -3.02 -21.35
C VAL A 39 4.16 -2.90 -22.47
N ASN A 40 3.23 -1.96 -22.33
CA ASN A 40 2.13 -1.73 -23.26
C ASN A 40 2.19 -0.29 -23.77
N LEU A 41 2.15 -0.11 -25.09
CA LEU A 41 1.99 1.20 -25.71
C LEU A 41 0.54 1.67 -25.58
N VAL A 42 0.34 2.91 -25.13
CA VAL A 42 -0.98 3.55 -25.03
C VAL A 42 -0.99 4.89 -25.77
N PRO A 43 -2.16 5.34 -26.27
CA PRO A 43 -2.28 6.66 -26.90
C PRO A 43 -2.11 7.83 -25.93
N SER A 44 -2.49 7.63 -24.66
CA SER A 44 -2.42 8.62 -23.58
C SER A 44 -2.24 7.88 -22.26
N VAL A 45 -1.25 8.27 -21.46
CA VAL A 45 -1.09 7.72 -20.09
C VAL A 45 -2.19 8.22 -19.16
N ASP A 46 -2.68 9.44 -19.37
CA ASP A 46 -3.72 10.05 -18.54
C ASP A 46 -5.04 9.26 -18.60
N ASP A 47 -5.34 8.61 -19.72
CA ASP A 47 -6.57 7.83 -19.89
C ASP A 47 -6.57 6.49 -19.13
N VAL A 48 -5.38 6.03 -18.71
CA VAL A 48 -5.19 4.72 -18.05
C VAL A 48 -4.65 4.85 -16.63
N ILE A 49 -4.52 6.08 -16.11
CA ILE A 49 -4.03 6.31 -14.76
C ILE A 49 -5.06 5.83 -13.71
N ASP A 50 -4.61 4.97 -12.81
CA ASP A 50 -5.39 4.52 -11.66
C ASP A 50 -4.55 4.65 -10.39
N MET A 51 -5.04 5.44 -9.43
CA MET A 51 -4.42 5.67 -8.12
C MET A 51 -4.91 4.66 -7.07
N GLY A 52 -5.70 3.68 -7.49
CA GLY A 52 -6.09 2.52 -6.72
C GLY A 52 -4.87 1.74 -6.26
N HIS A 53 -4.92 1.30 -5.01
CA HIS A 53 -3.91 0.42 -4.43
C HIS A 53 -4.59 -0.65 -3.61
N GLY A 54 -3.90 -1.79 -3.49
CA GLY A 54 -4.41 -2.92 -2.76
C GLY A 54 -3.30 -3.60 -1.98
N VAL A 55 -3.64 -4.09 -0.79
CA VAL A 55 -2.72 -4.84 0.05
C VAL A 55 -3.43 -6.08 0.56
N ASN A 56 -2.75 -7.22 0.47
CA ASN A 56 -3.14 -8.44 1.17
C ASN A 56 -2.00 -8.88 2.08
N LEU A 57 -2.23 -8.84 3.38
CA LEU A 57 -1.34 -9.40 4.39
C LEU A 57 -1.95 -10.70 4.91
N THR A 58 -1.27 -11.81 4.67
CA THR A 58 -1.67 -13.12 5.18
C THR A 58 -0.67 -13.60 6.22
N ARG A 59 -1.16 -14.07 7.36
CA ARG A 59 -0.38 -14.77 8.39
C ARG A 59 -0.98 -16.15 8.62
N LYS A 60 -0.25 -17.20 8.26
CA LYS A 60 -0.56 -18.59 8.61
C LYS A 60 0.32 -19.04 9.78
N GLY A 61 -0.29 -19.68 10.78
CA GLY A 61 0.37 -20.14 11.99
C GLY A 61 -0.25 -21.39 12.58
N VAL A 62 0.20 -21.73 13.78
CA VAL A 62 -0.17 -22.93 14.55
C VAL A 62 -0.42 -22.51 16.00
N SER A 63 -1.47 -23.03 16.64
CA SER A 63 -1.74 -22.86 18.07
C SER A 63 -1.23 -24.09 18.82
N GLY A 64 -0.07 -23.98 19.47
CA GLY A 64 0.61 -25.14 20.06
C GLY A 64 0.96 -26.18 19.00
N THR A 65 0.29 -27.33 19.02
CA THR A 65 0.41 -28.40 18.02
C THR A 65 -0.71 -28.39 16.97
N THR A 66 -1.73 -27.53 17.13
CA THR A 66 -2.90 -27.48 16.24
C THR A 66 -2.68 -26.52 15.10
N GLN A 67 -2.61 -27.05 13.88
CA GLN A 67 -2.36 -26.27 12.67
C GLN A 67 -3.56 -25.36 12.29
N ASN A 68 -3.34 -24.52 11.28
CA ASN A 68 -4.37 -23.77 10.55
C ASN A 68 -4.93 -22.52 11.24
N GLN A 69 -4.08 -21.77 11.95
CA GLN A 69 -4.40 -20.39 12.33
C GLN A 69 -4.15 -19.50 11.11
N LEU A 70 -5.18 -18.86 10.57
CA LEU A 70 -5.08 -18.01 9.38
C LEU A 70 -5.66 -16.63 9.68
N PHE A 71 -4.82 -15.61 9.56
CA PHE A 71 -5.23 -14.22 9.61
C PHE A 71 -4.99 -13.59 8.24
N GLU A 72 -5.98 -12.85 7.77
CA GLU A 72 -5.90 -12.09 6.53
C GLU A 72 -6.35 -10.66 6.79
N PHE A 73 -5.58 -9.71 6.24
CA PHE A 73 -5.94 -8.31 6.20
C PHE A 73 -5.89 -7.85 4.75
N ASN A 74 -7.04 -7.41 4.24
CA ASN A 74 -7.24 -7.03 2.85
C ASN A 74 -7.66 -5.56 2.76
N MET A 75 -7.01 -4.80 1.89
CA MET A 75 -7.35 -3.41 1.61
C MET A 75 -7.47 -3.18 0.11
N ARG A 76 -8.46 -2.38 -0.28
CA ARG A 76 -8.61 -1.78 -1.61
C ARG A 76 -8.94 -0.31 -1.40
N ILE A 77 -8.01 0.57 -1.76
CA ILE A 77 -7.97 1.94 -1.27
C ILE A 77 -7.44 2.89 -2.33
N ASN A 78 -7.64 4.19 -2.11
CA ASN A 78 -6.87 5.23 -2.77
C ASN A 78 -5.65 5.55 -1.89
N ASN A 79 -4.43 5.35 -2.40
CA ASN A 79 -3.22 5.37 -1.57
C ASN A 79 -2.92 6.74 -0.96
N PRO A 80 -2.92 7.85 -1.73
CA PRO A 80 -2.76 9.19 -1.15
C PRO A 80 -3.83 9.52 -0.10
N ALA A 81 -5.11 9.22 -0.38
CA ALA A 81 -6.21 9.55 0.52
C ALA A 81 -6.13 8.78 1.85
N LEU A 82 -5.90 7.46 1.79
CA LEU A 82 -5.74 6.64 2.99
C LEU A 82 -4.53 7.10 3.81
N THR A 83 -3.40 7.36 3.15
CA THR A 83 -2.18 7.82 3.83
C THR A 83 -2.44 9.14 4.56
N ALA A 84 -3.09 10.11 3.91
CA ALA A 84 -3.47 11.37 4.54
C ALA A 84 -4.40 11.17 5.75
N GLN A 85 -5.39 10.27 5.64
CA GLN A 85 -6.29 9.96 6.75
C GLN A 85 -5.54 9.38 7.96
N VAL A 86 -4.62 8.43 7.73
CA VAL A 86 -3.79 7.86 8.79
C VAL A 86 -2.89 8.92 9.40
N LEU A 87 -2.27 9.80 8.60
CA LEU A 87 -1.44 10.90 9.10
C LEU A 87 -2.22 11.85 10.03
N VAL A 88 -3.46 12.21 9.67
CA VAL A 88 -4.32 13.04 10.53
C VAL A 88 -4.67 12.31 11.83
N GLY A 89 -4.91 11.00 11.78
CA GLY A 89 -5.11 10.16 12.96
C GLY A 89 -3.89 10.15 13.88
N VAL A 90 -2.70 9.90 13.32
CA VAL A 90 -1.45 9.88 14.09
C VAL A 90 -1.12 11.26 14.66
N ALA A 91 -1.33 12.35 13.91
CA ALA A 91 -1.14 13.71 14.41
C ALA A 91 -1.97 13.97 15.67
N ARG A 92 -3.25 13.58 15.66
CA ARG A 92 -4.11 13.65 16.86
C ARG A 92 -3.54 12.84 18.02
N ALA A 93 -3.18 11.58 17.78
CA ALA A 93 -2.66 10.70 18.81
C ALA A 93 -1.36 11.24 19.44
N THR A 94 -0.49 11.85 18.64
CA THR A 94 0.79 12.42 19.11
C THR A 94 0.62 13.60 20.07
N MET A 95 -0.53 14.29 20.04
CA MET A 95 -0.83 15.35 21.02
C MET A 95 -0.98 14.82 22.45
N HIS A 96 -1.19 13.51 22.61
CA HIS A 96 -1.30 12.84 23.91
C HIS A 96 0.03 12.23 24.38
N ARG A 97 1.11 12.36 23.62
CA ARG A 97 2.42 11.74 23.92
C ARG A 97 3.38 12.76 24.52
N ALA A 98 4.34 12.27 25.30
CA ALA A 98 5.48 13.08 25.70
C ALA A 98 6.38 13.38 24.48
N PRO A 99 7.25 14.41 24.53
CA PRO A 99 8.20 14.67 23.45
C PRO A 99 9.10 13.45 23.18
N GLY A 100 9.19 13.04 21.92
CA GLY A 100 9.96 11.88 21.49
C GLY A 100 9.66 11.46 20.06
N CYS A 101 10.36 10.42 19.59
CA CYS A 101 10.09 9.77 18.30
C CYS A 101 9.42 8.43 18.56
N TYR A 102 8.28 8.20 17.92
CA TYR A 102 7.47 7.00 18.10
C TYR A 102 7.11 6.37 16.75
N THR A 103 7.01 5.06 16.73
CA THR A 103 6.39 4.29 15.66
C THR A 103 4.93 3.98 16.00
N MET A 104 4.09 3.67 15.01
CA MET A 104 2.65 3.45 15.25
C MET A 104 2.33 2.29 16.20
N ILE A 105 3.22 1.30 16.34
CA ILE A 105 3.03 0.19 17.29
C ILE A 105 3.12 0.63 18.76
N GLU A 106 3.71 1.80 19.03
CA GLU A 106 3.83 2.39 20.37
C GLU A 106 2.63 3.30 20.71
N VAL A 107 1.76 3.57 19.74
CA VAL A 107 0.64 4.50 19.87
C VAL A 107 -0.67 3.71 20.02
N PRO A 108 -1.47 3.95 21.09
CA PRO A 108 -2.77 3.31 21.24
C PRO A 108 -3.70 3.66 20.07
N VAL A 109 -4.31 2.64 19.45
CA VAL A 109 -5.18 2.83 18.26
C VAL A 109 -6.37 3.76 18.55
N ILE A 110 -6.90 3.75 19.77
CA ILE A 110 -8.02 4.59 20.17
C ILE A 110 -7.68 6.09 20.11
N ASP A 111 -6.42 6.46 20.33
CA ASP A 111 -5.98 7.87 20.31
C ASP A 111 -5.95 8.45 18.88
N LEU A 112 -6.01 7.59 17.86
CA LEU A 112 -6.11 8.04 16.47
C LEU A 112 -7.52 8.56 16.15
N LEU A 113 -8.53 8.14 16.91
CA LEU A 113 -9.93 8.47 16.66
C LEU A 113 -10.29 9.83 17.28
N PRO A 114 -11.11 10.65 16.61
CA PRO A 114 -11.66 11.86 17.22
C PRO A 114 -12.81 11.53 18.18
N GLY A 115 -12.95 12.30 19.25
CA GLY A 115 -14.09 12.22 20.17
C GLY A 115 -13.70 11.80 21.59
N ASP A 116 -14.71 11.59 22.42
CA ASP A 116 -14.52 11.10 23.79
C ASP A 116 -14.24 9.59 23.82
N LYS A 117 -13.32 9.19 24.68
CA LYS A 117 -12.88 7.79 24.78
C LYS A 117 -14.01 6.85 25.20
N GLU A 118 -14.82 7.23 26.18
CA GLU A 118 -15.89 6.37 26.71
C GLU A 118 -17.03 6.23 25.70
N GLU A 119 -17.32 7.30 24.95
CA GLU A 119 -18.27 7.25 23.84
C GLU A 119 -17.80 6.32 22.72
N ILE A 120 -16.52 6.43 22.32
CA ILE A 120 -15.92 5.57 21.30
C ILE A 120 -15.98 4.10 21.73
N ILE A 121 -15.60 3.79 22.98
CA ILE A 121 -15.63 2.43 23.51
C ILE A 121 -17.05 1.88 23.47
N ARG A 122 -18.03 2.64 23.96
CA ARG A 122 -19.45 2.24 23.96
C ARG A 122 -19.99 1.99 22.55
N HIS A 123 -19.49 2.70 21.55
CA HIS A 123 -19.95 2.56 20.17
C HIS A 123 -19.32 1.37 19.44
N LEU A 124 -18.04 1.06 19.71
CA LEU A 124 -17.26 0.08 18.95
C LEU A 124 -17.13 -1.30 19.60
N VAL A 125 -17.44 -1.44 20.90
CA VAL A 125 -17.34 -2.67 21.70
C VAL A 125 -18.66 -2.95 22.41
#